data_AF-A0A522BFN7-F1
#
_entry.id   AF-A0A522BFN7-F1
#
_cell.length_a   1.000
_cell.length_b   1.000
_cell.length_c   1.000
_cell.angle_alpha   90.00
_cell.angle_beta   90.00
_cell.angle_gamma   90.00
#
_symmetry.space_group_name_H-M   'P 1'
#
loop_
_entity.id
_entity.type
_entity.pdbx_description
1 polymer ?
#
loop_
_entity_poly.entity_id
_entity_poly.type
_entity_poly.pdbx_seq_one_letter_code
_entity_poly.pdbx_strand_id
1 'polypeptide(L)'
;VKENHPFAILAWVILPDHLHCIWRLPEGDDDFSIRWQLIKTRFTRRAREERKVWQGRFWEHVIKDEGDLIRHVEYIHYNPVKHGYARSPMEWPHSSFKRFVENGMYSSEWGNGGPGCVIGCVGME
;
A
#
# COMPACT_ATOMS: atom_id res chain seq x y z
N VAL A 1 2.21 3.24 -16.40
CA VAL A 1 2.61 4.40 -15.56
C VAL A 1 4.03 4.19 -15.08
N LYS A 2 4.31 3.11 -14.32
CA LYS A 2 5.66 2.77 -13.86
C LYS A 2 6.75 2.77 -14.95
N GLU A 3 6.44 2.31 -16.17
CA GLU A 3 7.39 2.32 -17.29
C GLU A 3 7.88 3.73 -17.69
N ASN A 4 7.01 4.74 -17.61
CA ASN A 4 7.34 6.12 -18.02
C ASN A 4 7.60 7.05 -16.84
N HIS A 5 7.14 6.68 -15.65
CA HIS A 5 7.30 7.43 -14.40
C HIS A 5 7.67 6.40 -13.31
N PRO A 6 8.94 6.01 -13.19
CA PRO A 6 9.35 4.93 -12.30
C PRO A 6 9.13 5.29 -10.83
N PHE A 7 8.75 4.30 -10.03
CA PHE A 7 8.67 4.36 -8.57
C PHE A 7 8.64 2.94 -8.01
N ALA A 8 9.11 2.76 -6.78
CA ALA A 8 8.98 1.52 -6.04
C ALA A 8 7.70 1.53 -5.21
N ILE A 9 7.03 0.37 -5.11
CA ILE A 9 5.86 0.18 -4.26
C ILE A 9 6.30 -0.61 -3.04
N LEU A 10 6.44 0.07 -1.90
CA LEU A 10 6.90 -0.53 -0.66
C LEU A 10 5.79 -1.37 -0.02
N ALA A 11 4.60 -0.78 0.13
CA ALA A 11 3.39 -1.46 0.61
C ALA A 11 2.14 -0.93 -0.10
N TRP A 12 1.10 -1.76 -0.15
CA TRP A 12 -0.20 -1.42 -0.72
C TRP A 12 -1.31 -2.37 -0.22
N VAL A 13 -2.53 -1.84 -0.21
CA VAL A 13 -3.80 -2.56 -0.05
C VAL A 13 -4.87 -1.90 -0.92
N ILE A 14 -5.71 -2.71 -1.55
CA ILE A 14 -6.93 -2.27 -2.23
C ILE A 14 -8.12 -2.82 -1.43
N LEU A 15 -9.03 -1.93 -1.08
CA LEU A 15 -10.30 -2.20 -0.43
C LEU A 15 -11.44 -1.95 -1.45
N PRO A 16 -12.69 -2.37 -1.16
CA PRO A 16 -13.82 -2.18 -2.07
C PRO A 16 -14.08 -0.73 -2.50
N ASP A 17 -13.80 0.25 -1.62
CA ASP A 17 -14.11 1.66 -1.80
C ASP A 17 -12.88 2.59 -1.83
N HIS A 18 -11.72 2.14 -1.35
CA HIS A 18 -10.48 2.92 -1.35
C HIS A 18 -9.22 2.06 -1.40
N LEU A 19 -8.06 2.69 -1.46
CA LEU A 19 -6.76 2.03 -1.41
C LEU A 19 -5.80 2.84 -0.55
N HIS A 20 -4.78 2.17 -0.02
CA HIS A 20 -3.63 2.80 0.60
C HIS A 20 -2.35 2.22 0.01
N CYS A 21 -1.31 3.04 -0.18
CA CYS A 21 -0.01 2.57 -0.60
C CYS A 21 1.11 3.53 -0.19
N ILE A 22 2.33 2.98 -0.07
CA ILE A 22 3.57 3.72 0.13
C ILE A 22 4.42 3.55 -1.11
N TRP A 23 4.88 4.68 -1.65
CA TRP A 23 5.81 4.72 -2.77
C TRP A 23 7.14 5.30 -2.33
N ARG A 24 8.21 4.83 -2.98
CA ARG A 24 9.51 5.50 -3.01
C ARG A 24 9.75 5.99 -4.42
N LEU A 25 9.95 7.29 -4.57
CA LEU A 25 10.30 7.92 -5.84
C LEU A 25 11.82 7.89 -6.05
N PRO A 26 12.29 8.00 -7.31
CA PRO A 26 13.71 8.23 -7.61
C PRO A 26 14.25 9.47 -6.88
N GLU A 27 15.56 9.50 -6.66
CA GLU A 27 16.22 10.69 -6.11
C GLU A 27 15.99 11.91 -7.01
N GLY A 28 15.63 13.04 -6.40
CA GLY A 28 15.29 14.28 -7.11
C GLY A 28 13.92 14.31 -7.79
N ASP A 29 13.08 13.27 -7.62
CA ASP A 29 11.71 13.21 -8.15
C ASP A 29 10.70 13.29 -7.00
N ASP A 30 9.86 14.32 -7.02
CA ASP A 30 8.76 14.55 -6.08
C ASP A 30 7.39 14.52 -6.77
N ASP A 31 7.31 14.15 -8.04
CA ASP A 31 6.08 14.21 -8.83
C ASP A 31 5.24 12.92 -8.65
N PHE A 32 4.82 12.67 -7.40
CA PHE A 32 3.81 11.64 -7.11
C PHE A 32 2.44 12.04 -7.68
N SER A 33 2.20 13.33 -7.87
CA SER A 33 0.92 13.88 -8.35
C SER A 33 0.60 13.44 -9.77
N ILE A 34 1.55 13.54 -10.72
CA ILE A 34 1.33 13.09 -12.10
C ILE A 34 1.08 11.58 -12.16
N ARG A 35 1.81 10.80 -11.35
CA ARG A 35 1.66 9.35 -11.26
C ARG A 35 0.25 9.00 -10.82
N TRP A 36 -0.26 9.69 -9.79
CA TRP A 36 -1.62 9.45 -9.33
C TRP A 36 -2.69 9.85 -10.34
N GLN A 37 -2.52 11.00 -10.97
CA GLN A 37 -3.43 11.45 -12.03
C GLN A 37 -3.49 10.42 -13.16
N LEU A 38 -2.33 9.97 -13.66
CA LEU A 38 -2.26 8.99 -14.74
C LEU A 38 -2.89 7.65 -14.37
N ILE A 39 -2.71 7.17 -13.13
CA ILE A 39 -3.34 5.93 -12.66
C ILE A 39 -4.86 6.08 -12.66
N LYS A 40 -5.39 7.15 -12.05
CA LYS A 40 -6.83 7.40 -12.00
C LYS A 40 -7.44 7.49 -13.40
N THR A 41 -6.81 8.27 -14.30
CA THR A 41 -7.26 8.42 -15.69
C THR A 41 -7.27 7.09 -16.45
N ARG A 42 -6.18 6.32 -16.37
CA ARG A 42 -6.09 5.03 -17.09
C ARG A 42 -7.08 4.00 -16.56
N PHE A 43 -7.28 3.96 -15.23
CA PHE A 43 -8.27 3.08 -14.62
C PHE A 43 -9.70 3.42 -15.08
N THR A 44 -10.12 4.68 -14.98
CA THR A 44 -11.47 5.10 -15.39
C THR A 44 -11.74 4.78 -16.86
N ARG A 45 -10.77 5.06 -17.74
CA ARG A 45 -10.88 4.72 -19.17
C ARG A 45 -11.03 3.21 -19.41
N ARG A 46 -10.29 2.38 -18.66
CA ARG A 46 -10.34 0.93 -18.81
C ARG A 46 -11.61 0.30 -18.21
N ALA A 47 -12.10 0.85 -17.10
CA ALA A 47 -13.33 0.40 -16.46
C ALA A 47 -14.59 0.71 -17.30
N ARG A 48 -14.49 1.60 -18.30
CA ARG A 48 -15.63 2.11 -19.09
C ARG A 48 -16.73 2.70 -18.19
N GLU A 49 -16.34 3.20 -17.02
CA GLU A 49 -17.27 3.76 -16.06
C GLU A 49 -17.56 5.21 -16.43
N GLU A 50 -18.83 5.52 -16.68
CA GLU A 50 -19.29 6.88 -16.99
C GLU A 50 -19.49 7.73 -15.73
N ARG A 51 -19.49 7.09 -14.55
CA ARG A 51 -19.64 7.73 -13.26
C ARG A 51 -18.30 8.16 -12.67
N LYS A 52 -18.35 9.13 -11.75
CA LYS A 52 -17.19 9.61 -11.00
C LYS A 52 -16.75 8.54 -9.98
N VAL A 53 -15.82 7.68 -10.39
CA VAL A 53 -15.22 6.61 -9.56
C VAL A 53 -14.37 7.18 -8.43
N TRP A 54 -13.57 8.21 -8.72
CA TRP A 54 -12.56 8.70 -7.79
C TRP A 54 -13.05 9.91 -7.00
N GLN A 55 -12.78 9.92 -5.70
CA GLN A 55 -12.79 11.16 -4.94
C GLN A 55 -11.78 12.17 -5.52
N GLY A 56 -12.12 13.46 -5.40
CA GLY A 56 -11.22 14.55 -5.78
C GLY A 56 -9.98 14.58 -4.88
N ARG A 57 -8.81 14.91 -5.44
CA ARG A 57 -7.50 14.87 -4.77
C ARG A 57 -7.20 13.49 -4.15
N PHE A 58 -6.20 13.43 -3.29
CA PHE A 58 -5.83 12.26 -2.49
C PHE A 58 -5.25 12.78 -1.17
N TRP A 59 -5.07 11.88 -0.21
CA TRP A 59 -4.34 12.19 1.01
C TRP A 59 -2.88 11.76 0.84
N GLU A 60 -1.96 12.62 1.22
CA GLU A 60 -0.52 12.38 1.21
C GLU A 60 0.11 12.59 2.59
N HIS A 61 1.13 11.77 2.87
CA HIS A 61 2.00 11.91 4.03
C HIS A 61 3.41 11.50 3.64
N VAL A 62 4.38 12.35 3.95
CA VAL A 62 5.79 12.08 3.71
C VAL A 62 6.33 11.28 4.89
N ILE A 63 6.81 10.06 4.62
CA ILE A 63 7.45 9.20 5.62
C ILE A 63 8.74 9.85 6.09
N LYS A 64 8.87 10.03 7.41
CA LYS A 64 9.97 10.81 8.01
C LYS A 64 11.15 9.97 8.47
N ASP A 65 10.88 8.75 8.91
CA ASP A 65 11.87 7.84 9.47
C ASP A 65 11.39 6.38 9.35
N GLU A 66 12.24 5.45 9.79
CA GLU A 66 11.97 4.01 9.73
C GLU A 66 10.79 3.60 10.62
N GLY A 67 10.66 4.17 11.82
CA GLY A 67 9.52 3.89 12.69
C GLY A 67 8.20 4.33 12.07
N ASP A 68 8.21 5.47 11.37
CA ASP A 68 7.07 5.98 10.63
C ASP A 68 6.72 5.10 9.43
N LEU A 69 7.73 4.60 8.71
CA LEU A 69 7.54 3.61 7.66
C LEU A 69 6.84 2.36 8.19
N ILE A 70 7.36 1.77 9.27
CA ILE A 70 6.82 0.55 9.87
C ILE A 70 5.35 0.74 10.24
N ARG A 71 5.01 1.79 10.98
CA ARG A 71 3.62 2.07 11.39
C ARG A 71 2.68 2.20 10.20
N HIS A 72 3.10 2.85 9.11
CA HIS A 72 2.26 3.01 7.92
C HIS A 72 2.13 1.71 7.14
N VAL A 73 3.18 0.90 7.05
CA VAL A 73 3.12 -0.44 6.44
C VAL A 73 2.15 -1.34 7.22
N GLU A 74 2.26 -1.37 8.55
CA GLU A 74 1.36 -2.12 9.42
C GLU A 74 -0.09 -1.63 9.26
N TYR A 75 -0.32 -0.31 9.26
CA TYR A 75 -1.65 0.27 9.04
C TYR A 75 -2.26 -0.17 7.71
N ILE A 76 -1.47 -0.17 6.64
CA ILE A 76 -1.88 -0.60 5.29
C ILE A 76 -2.29 -2.06 5.30
N HIS A 77 -1.49 -2.94 5.89
CA HIS A 77 -1.78 -4.36 5.87
C HIS A 77 -2.89 -4.78 6.83
N TYR A 78 -3.06 -4.08 7.95
CA TYR A 78 -4.14 -4.33 8.90
C TYR A 78 -5.49 -3.76 8.44
N ASN A 79 -5.50 -2.88 7.43
CA ASN A 79 -6.68 -2.15 7.00
C ASN A 79 -7.90 -3.03 6.65
N PRO A 80 -7.75 -4.17 5.95
CA PRO A 80 -8.88 -5.06 5.67
C PRO A 80 -9.58 -5.58 6.93
N VAL A 81 -8.82 -5.84 8.00
CA VAL A 81 -9.36 -6.27 9.30
C VAL A 81 -10.04 -5.11 10.00
N LYS A 82 -9.40 -3.94 10.05
CA LYS A 82 -9.96 -2.71 10.61
C LYS A 82 -11.33 -2.36 10.00
N HIS A 83 -11.50 -2.58 8.70
CA HIS A 83 -12.74 -2.31 7.97
C HIS A 83 -13.72 -3.49 7.94
N GLY A 84 -13.41 -4.61 8.60
CA GLY A 84 -14.30 -5.77 8.73
C GLY A 84 -14.41 -6.63 7.47
N TYR A 85 -13.51 -6.47 6.50
CA TYR A 85 -13.53 -7.25 5.24
C TYR A 85 -12.82 -8.61 5.35
N ALA A 86 -11.96 -8.79 6.34
CA ALA A 86 -11.24 -10.03 6.59
C ALA A 86 -11.05 -10.26 8.10
N ARG A 87 -10.87 -11.51 8.54
CA ARG A 87 -10.57 -11.81 9.95
C ARG A 87 -9.10 -11.64 10.28
N SER A 88 -8.23 -11.76 9.28
CA SER A 88 -6.79 -11.50 9.38
C SER A 88 -6.24 -10.88 8.10
N PRO A 89 -5.06 -10.22 8.13
CA PRO A 89 -4.41 -9.69 6.93
C PRO A 89 -4.10 -10.78 5.88
N MET A 90 -3.79 -12.00 6.33
CA MET A 90 -3.47 -13.14 5.46
C MET A 90 -4.65 -13.58 4.59
N GLU A 91 -5.88 -13.42 5.09
CA GLU A 91 -7.11 -13.75 4.37
C GLU A 91 -7.42 -12.74 3.24
N TRP A 92 -6.82 -11.55 3.23
CA TRP A 92 -7.10 -10.53 2.23
C TRP A 92 -6.14 -10.61 1.02
N PRO A 93 -6.59 -11.05 -0.17
CA PRO A 93 -5.71 -11.27 -1.31
C PRO A 93 -5.27 -9.97 -1.99
N HIS A 94 -6.00 -8.86 -1.80
CA HIS A 94 -5.76 -7.60 -2.49
C HIS A 94 -4.83 -6.69 -1.68
N SER A 95 -3.68 -7.21 -1.27
CA SER A 95 -2.65 -6.46 -0.58
C SER A 95 -1.25 -7.02 -0.88
N SER A 96 -0.24 -6.27 -0.45
CA SER A 96 1.16 -6.73 -0.43
C SER A 96 1.51 -7.61 0.79
N PHE A 97 0.59 -7.89 1.69
CA PHE A 97 0.88 -8.58 2.95
C PHE A 97 1.56 -9.94 2.76
N LYS A 98 1.07 -10.77 1.82
CA LYS A 98 1.64 -12.10 1.54
C LYS A 98 3.12 -12.03 1.16
N ARG A 99 3.51 -11.03 0.36
CA ARG A 99 4.92 -10.80 0.00
C ARG A 99 5.79 -10.50 1.23
N PHE A 100 5.25 -9.80 2.23
CA PHE A 100 5.97 -9.52 3.47
C PHE A 100 6.14 -10.78 4.32
N VAL A 101 5.14 -11.68 4.34
CA VAL A 101 5.25 -12.99 5.00
C VAL A 101 6.31 -13.86 4.30
N GLU A 102 6.28 -13.93 2.96
CA GLU A 102 7.24 -14.69 2.15
C GLU A 102 8.69 -14.21 2.35
N ASN A 103 8.87 -12.91 2.56
CA ASN A 103 10.17 -12.30 2.83
C ASN A 103 10.57 -12.33 4.32
N GLY A 104 9.78 -12.96 5.20
CA GLY A 104 10.08 -13.08 6.63
C GLY A 104 9.90 -11.79 7.44
N MET A 105 9.24 -10.76 6.89
CA MET A 105 8.97 -9.50 7.58
C MET A 105 7.76 -9.59 8.54
N TYR A 106 6.84 -10.51 8.26
CA TYR A 106 5.73 -10.86 9.15
C TYR A 106 5.65 -12.36 9.38
N SER A 107 5.09 -12.73 10.54
CA SER A 107 4.45 -14.03 10.71
C SER A 107 3.15 -14.10 9.91
N SER A 108 2.74 -15.29 9.45
CA SER A 108 1.42 -15.51 8.86
C SER A 108 0.27 -15.15 9.83
N GLU A 109 0.54 -15.18 11.13
CA GLU A 109 -0.43 -14.90 12.21
C GLU A 109 -0.45 -13.43 12.65
N TRP A 110 0.37 -12.58 12.03
CA TRP A 110 0.41 -11.16 12.37
C TRP A 110 -0.97 -10.51 12.14
N GLY A 111 -1.42 -9.70 13.11
CA GLY A 111 -2.73 -9.06 13.07
C GLY A 111 -3.91 -9.95 13.52
N ASN A 112 -3.67 -11.18 13.96
CA ASN A 112 -4.69 -12.08 14.54
C ASN A 112 -4.45 -12.36 16.04
N GLY A 113 -3.85 -11.41 16.77
CA GLY A 113 -3.41 -11.62 18.15
C GLY A 113 -2.12 -12.45 18.30
N GLY A 114 -1.48 -12.84 17.19
CA GLY A 114 -0.13 -13.43 17.16
C GLY A 114 0.98 -12.41 17.44
N PRO A 115 2.25 -12.86 17.56
CA PRO A 115 3.38 -11.96 17.81
C PRO A 115 3.46 -10.87 16.74
N GLY A 116 3.82 -9.67 17.19
CA GLY A 116 3.90 -8.46 16.35
C GLY A 116 4.97 -8.53 15.26
N CYS A 117 5.14 -7.41 14.56
CA CYS A 117 6.04 -7.30 13.42
C CYS A 117 7.50 -7.56 13.82
N VAL A 118 8.26 -8.29 12.98
CA VAL A 118 9.68 -8.65 13.21
C VAL A 118 10.64 -7.81 12.35
N ILE A 119 10.23 -6.59 11.94
CA ILE A 119 11.05 -5.66 11.12
C ILE A 119 12.22 -5.08 11.96
N GLY A 120 13.10 -5.95 12.43
CA GLY A 120 14.39 -5.64 13.04
C GLY A 120 15.53 -6.55 12.53
N CYS A 121 15.25 -7.48 11.61
CA CYS A 121 16.23 -8.49 11.17
C CYS A 121 16.55 -8.50 9.66
N VAL A 122 15.90 -7.69 8.82
CA VAL A 122 16.15 -7.73 7.37
C VAL A 122 16.43 -6.32 6.88
N GLY A 123 17.71 -6.02 6.70
CA GLY A 123 18.16 -4.85 5.96
C GLY A 123 17.48 -4.80 4.61
N MET A 124 16.65 -3.78 4.40
CA MET A 124 16.19 -3.41 3.07
C MET A 124 17.36 -2.71 2.35
N GLU A 125 18.31 -3.50 1.87
CA GLU A 125 19.28 -3.08 0.85
C GLU A 125 18.59 -2.98 -0.53
#